data_AF-A0AAC8YEM0-F1
#
_entry.id   AF-A0AAC8YEM0-F1
#
_cell.length_a   1.000
_cell.length_b   1.000
_cell.length_c   1.000
_cell.angle_alpha   90.00
_cell.angle_beta   90.00
_cell.angle_gamma   90.00
#
_symmetry.space_group_name_H-M   'P 1'
#
loop_
_entity.id
_entity.type
_entity.pdbx_description
1 polymer ?
#
loop_
_entity_poly.entity_id
_entity_poly.type
_entity_poly.pdbx_seq_one_letter_code
_entity_poly.pdbx_strand_id
1 'polypeptide(L)'
;MPNPVPALDAAQAVRWLSAPRYRRYLRVAADDHTLAMETYMWNSRVAAAGIVDVGHLEIAIRNAYDRELSRRYPEWAVDPQSALFQLEQGVQ
;
A
#
# COMPACT_ATOMS: atom_id res chain seq x y z
N MET A 1 13.53 -19.59 -5.73
CA MET A 1 14.41 -18.64 -6.46
C MET A 1 13.72 -17.29 -6.49
N PRO A 2 14.41 -16.15 -6.37
CA PRO A 2 13.76 -14.85 -6.56
C PRO A 2 13.18 -14.76 -7.98
N ASN A 3 11.99 -14.19 -8.12
CA ASN A 3 11.38 -14.02 -9.44
C ASN A 3 12.30 -13.17 -10.35
N PRO A 4 12.51 -13.60 -11.60
CA PRO A 4 13.35 -12.87 -12.55
C PRO A 4 12.72 -11.52 -12.87
N VAL A 5 13.55 -10.56 -13.28
CA VAL A 5 13.07 -9.27 -13.79
C VAL A 5 12.31 -9.54 -15.10
N PRO A 6 11.06 -9.06 -15.25
CA PRO A 6 10.32 -9.19 -16.48
C PRO A 6 11.07 -8.54 -17.66
N ALA A 7 11.24 -9.28 -18.76
CA ALA A 7 11.82 -8.75 -19.99
C ALA A 7 10.77 -7.91 -20.74
N LEU A 8 10.49 -6.72 -20.21
CA LEU A 8 9.56 -5.75 -20.80
C LEU A 8 10.34 -4.66 -21.50
N ASP A 9 9.94 -4.24 -22.70
CA ASP A 9 10.43 -3.00 -23.29
C ASP A 9 9.92 -1.75 -22.54
N ALA A 10 10.42 -0.56 -22.89
CA ALA A 10 10.03 0.68 -22.23
C ALA A 10 8.52 0.99 -22.31
N ALA A 11 7.87 0.67 -23.43
CA ALA A 11 6.43 0.92 -23.61
C ALA A 11 5.59 -0.05 -22.77
N GLN A 12 6.01 -1.31 -22.71
CA GLN A 12 5.44 -2.34 -21.84
C GLN A 12 5.63 -1.99 -20.36
N ALA A 13 6.81 -1.51 -19.98
CA ALA A 13 7.10 -1.06 -18.62
C ALA A 13 6.19 0.10 -18.19
N VAL A 14 5.94 1.08 -19.08
CA VAL A 14 4.97 2.16 -18.81
C VAL A 14 3.56 1.62 -18.58
N ARG A 15 3.10 0.65 -19.38
CA ARG A 15 1.78 0.02 -19.18
C ARG A 15 1.71 -0.77 -17.88
N TRP A 16 2.79 -1.46 -17.52
CA TRP A 16 2.86 -2.26 -16.30
C TRP A 16 2.91 -1.40 -15.03
N LEU A 17 3.78 -0.40 -14.98
CA LEU A 17 4.03 0.40 -13.78
C LEU A 17 3.17 1.65 -13.69
N SER A 18 2.56 2.13 -14.79
CA SER A 18 2.22 3.53 -15.03
C SER A 18 3.44 4.44 -15.26
N ALA A 19 3.27 5.47 -16.10
CA ALA A 19 4.34 6.42 -16.43
C ALA A 19 4.95 7.13 -15.20
N PRO A 20 4.18 7.59 -14.18
CA PRO A 20 4.76 8.24 -13.02
C PRO A 20 5.68 7.33 -12.20
N ARG A 21 5.28 6.07 -12.00
CA ARG A 21 6.09 5.10 -11.23
C ARG A 21 7.33 4.69 -12.01
N TYR A 22 7.20 4.42 -13.31
CA TYR A 22 8.35 4.09 -14.15
C TYR A 22 9.39 5.22 -14.19
N ARG A 23 8.95 6.48 -14.35
CA ARG A 23 9.83 7.66 -14.32
C ARG A 23 10.61 7.80 -13.01
N ARG A 24 10.03 7.39 -11.87
CA ARG A 24 10.75 7.39 -10.59
C ARG A 24 11.97 6.49 -10.63
N TYR A 25 11.84 5.30 -11.23
CA TYR A 25 12.95 4.35 -11.34
C TYR A 25 13.96 4.78 -12.40
N LEU A 26 13.53 5.30 -13.55
CA LEU A 26 14.43 5.87 -14.56
C LEU A 26 15.30 6.99 -14.00
N ARG A 27 14.73 7.92 -13.22
CA ARG A 27 15.50 9.01 -12.60
C ARG A 27 16.59 8.50 -11.66
N VAL A 28 16.32 7.42 -10.92
CA VAL A 28 17.33 6.79 -10.03
C VAL A 28 18.37 6.02 -10.85
N ALA A 29 17.97 5.47 -11.99
CA ALA A 29 18.81 4.69 -12.89
C ALA A 29 19.51 5.53 -13.99
N ALA A 30 19.48 6.86 -13.91
CA ALA A 30 20.03 7.75 -14.95
C ALA A 30 19.52 7.40 -16.37
N ASP A 31 18.21 7.18 -16.49
CA ASP A 31 17.49 6.77 -17.71
C ASP A 31 17.88 5.40 -18.29
N ASP A 32 18.66 4.58 -17.56
CA ASP A 32 18.90 3.19 -17.92
C ASP A 32 17.66 2.33 -17.62
N HIS A 33 17.07 1.78 -18.69
CA HIS A 33 15.87 0.96 -18.64
C HIS A 33 16.07 -0.34 -17.83
N THR A 34 17.16 -1.07 -18.09
CA THR A 34 17.41 -2.37 -17.45
C THR A 34 17.60 -2.17 -15.95
N LEU A 35 18.44 -1.19 -15.58
CA LEU A 35 18.68 -0.87 -14.18
C LEU A 35 17.41 -0.35 -13.47
N ALA A 36 16.56 0.41 -14.17
CA ALA A 36 15.27 0.84 -13.62
C ALA A 36 14.34 -0.34 -13.31
N MET A 37 14.26 -1.34 -14.20
CA MET A 37 13.44 -2.54 -14.00
C MET A 37 14.01 -3.45 -12.90
N GLU A 38 15.33 -3.59 -12.82
CA GLU A 38 16.01 -4.30 -11.73
C GLU A 38 15.74 -3.64 -10.37
N THR A 39 15.83 -2.32 -10.31
CA THR A 39 15.56 -1.52 -9.10
C THR A 39 14.10 -1.67 -8.67
N TYR A 40 13.16 -1.60 -9.62
CA TYR A 40 11.74 -1.84 -9.33
C TYR A 40 11.50 -3.25 -8.79
N MET A 41 12.10 -4.26 -9.40
CA MET A 41 11.91 -5.65 -8.96
C MET A 41 12.52 -5.86 -7.57
N TRP A 42 13.68 -5.26 -7.29
CA TRP A 42 14.27 -5.27 -5.96
C TRP A 42 13.33 -4.63 -4.92
N ASN A 43 12.81 -3.45 -5.20
CA ASN A 43 11.84 -2.77 -4.32
C ASN A 43 10.60 -3.64 -4.06
N SER A 44 10.07 -4.26 -5.12
CA SER A 44 8.91 -5.14 -5.02
C SER A 44 9.18 -6.38 -4.17
N ARG A 45 10.38 -6.94 -4.21
CA ARG A 45 10.78 -8.06 -3.34
C ARG A 45 10.86 -7.64 -1.87
N VAL A 46 11.40 -6.44 -1.59
CA VAL A 46 11.42 -5.89 -0.22
C VAL A 46 10.01 -5.69 0.29
N ALA A 47 9.12 -5.10 -0.50
CA ALA A 47 7.71 -4.94 -0.14
C ALA A 47 7.01 -6.28 0.10
N ALA A 48 7.25 -7.27 -0.77
CA ALA A 48 6.67 -8.61 -0.63
C ALA A 48 7.16 -9.32 0.64
N ALA A 49 8.42 -9.13 1.04
CA ALA A 49 8.95 -9.74 2.27
C ALA A 49 8.23 -9.24 3.53
N GLY A 50 7.74 -7.99 3.55
CA GLY A 50 7.05 -7.41 4.69
C GLY A 50 5.52 -7.47 4.63
N ILE A 51 4.91 -7.96 3.55
CA ILE A 51 3.46 -7.85 3.35
C ILE A 51 2.66 -8.62 4.41
N VAL A 52 3.20 -9.75 4.88
CA VAL A 52 2.58 -10.57 5.93
C VAL A 52 2.58 -9.83 7.26
N ASP A 53 3.70 -9.22 7.63
CA ASP A 53 3.82 -8.46 8.88
C ASP A 53 2.93 -7.22 8.88
N VAL A 54 2.83 -6.53 7.74
CA VAL A 54 1.87 -5.42 7.56
C VAL A 54 0.44 -5.91 7.74
N GLY A 55 0.09 -7.11 7.25
CA GLY A 55 -1.21 -7.73 7.48
C GLY A 55 -1.49 -8.00 8.97
N HIS A 56 -0.51 -8.57 9.69
CA HIS A 56 -0.66 -8.77 11.14
C HIS A 56 -0.82 -7.44 11.90
N LEU A 57 -0.07 -6.41 11.51
CA LEU A 57 -0.17 -5.08 12.11
C LEU A 57 -1.53 -4.44 11.87
N GLU A 58 -2.08 -4.55 10.65
CA GLU A 58 -3.41 -4.06 10.29
C GLU A 58 -4.49 -4.69 11.17
N ILE A 59 -4.48 -6.02 11.31
CA ILE A 59 -5.41 -6.75 12.19
C ILE A 59 -5.29 -6.28 13.64
N ALA A 60 -4.05 -6.15 14.16
CA ALA A 60 -3.81 -5.73 15.53
C ALA A 60 -4.37 -4.32 15.81
N ILE A 61 -4.15 -3.37 14.89
CA ILE A 61 -4.66 -1.99 15.00
C ILE A 61 -6.19 -1.99 14.91
N ARG A 62 -6.77 -2.72 13.96
CA ARG A 62 -8.23 -2.82 13.81
C ARG A 62 -8.89 -3.36 15.08
N ASN A 63 -8.33 -4.42 15.67
CA ASN A 63 -8.84 -5.00 16.91
C ASN A 63 -8.65 -4.04 18.11
N ALA A 64 -7.58 -3.25 18.12
CA ALA A 64 -7.37 -2.23 19.13
C ALA A 64 -8.41 -1.12 19.06
N TYR A 65 -8.72 -0.62 17.85
CA TYR A 65 -9.79 0.34 17.65
C TYR A 65 -11.14 -0.22 18.05
N ASP A 66 -11.48 -1.43 17.59
CA ASP A 66 -12.77 -2.05 17.89
C ASP A 66 -13.01 -2.16 19.40
N ARG A 67 -12.01 -2.64 20.16
CA ARG A 67 -12.11 -2.78 21.62
C ARG A 67 -12.44 -1.46 22.33
N GLU A 68 -11.88 -0.34 21.87
CA GLU A 68 -12.10 0.96 22.52
C GLU A 68 -13.34 1.68 22.00
N LEU A 69 -13.57 1.68 20.68
CA LEU A 69 -14.69 2.38 20.05
C LEU A 69 -16.03 1.71 20.37
N SER A 70 -16.09 0.37 20.38
CA SER A 70 -17.33 -0.37 20.66
C SER A 70 -17.88 -0.15 22.08
N ARG A 71 -17.08 0.40 23.00
CA ARG A 71 -17.56 0.81 24.34
C ARG A 71 -18.52 1.99 24.30
N ARG A 72 -18.38 2.88 23.32
CA ARG A 72 -19.21 4.10 23.17
C ARG A 72 -20.07 4.06 21.92
N TYR A 73 -19.62 3.35 20.89
CA TYR A 73 -20.24 3.26 19.58
C TYR A 73 -20.38 1.78 19.18
N PRO A 74 -21.42 1.07 19.66
CA PRO A 74 -21.68 -0.30 19.24
C PRO A 74 -21.83 -0.41 17.72
N GLU A 75 -21.38 -1.52 17.13
CA GLU A 75 -21.46 -1.80 15.68
C GLU A 75 -20.88 -0.70 14.77
N TRP A 76 -20.01 0.16 15.29
CA TRP A 76 -19.51 1.36 14.59
C TRP A 76 -18.89 1.07 13.23
N ALA A 77 -18.30 -0.11 13.04
CA ALA A 77 -17.61 -0.47 11.79
C ALA A 77 -18.56 -0.87 10.65
N VAL A 78 -19.81 -1.21 10.96
CA VAL A 78 -20.79 -1.72 9.98
C VAL A 78 -22.09 -0.94 9.94
N ASP A 79 -22.41 -0.19 11.00
CA ASP A 79 -23.56 0.69 11.03
C ASP A 79 -23.25 2.01 10.29
N PRO A 80 -23.84 2.26 9.10
CA PRO A 80 -23.64 3.51 8.39
C PRO A 80 -24.23 4.73 9.12
N GLN A 81 -25.09 4.51 10.12
CA GLN A 81 -25.65 5.54 11.00
C GLN A 81 -24.95 5.63 12.36
N SER A 82 -23.77 5.01 12.52
CA SER A 82 -23.03 5.08 13.77
C SER A 82 -22.79 6.52 14.20
N ALA A 83 -23.12 6.81 15.47
CA ALA A 83 -22.91 8.14 16.05
C ALA A 83 -21.45 8.60 15.99
N LEU A 84 -20.48 7.69 15.84
CA LEU A 84 -19.06 8.02 15.64
C LEU A 84 -18.84 8.87 14.38
N PHE A 85 -19.47 8.51 13.26
CA PHE A 85 -19.31 9.19 11.98
C PHE A 85 -20.26 10.38 11.79
N GLN A 86 -21.20 10.56 12.71
CA GLN A 86 -22.08 11.72 12.78
C GLN A 86 -21.53 12.84 13.67
N LEU A 87 -20.35 12.64 14.28
CA LEU A 87 -19.66 13.69 15.02
C LEU A 87 -19.15 14.73 14.02
N GLU A 88 -19.87 15.84 13.88
CA GLU A 88 -19.33 17.02 13.20
C GLU A 88 -18.29 17.70 14.10
N GLN A 89 -17.02 17.59 13.72
CA GLN A 89 -15.93 18.51 14.06
C GLN A 89 -15.95 19.11 15.48
N GLY A 90 -15.85 18.27 16.51
CA GLY A 90 -15.17 18.62 17.77
C GLY A 90 -15.72 19.79 18.61
N VAL A 91 -16.99 20.17 18.50
CA VAL A 91 -17.62 21.09 19.45
C VAL A 91 -18.93 20.47 19.92
N GLN A 92 -18.94 20.01 21.18
CA GLN A 92 -20.16 19.99 21.98
C GLN A 92 -20.35 21.35 22.63
#